data_AF-A0A517ND04-F1
#
_entry.id   AF-A0A517ND04-F1
#
_cell.length_a   1.000
_cell.length_b   1.000
_cell.length_c   1.000
_cell.angle_alpha   90.00
_cell.angle_beta   90.00
_cell.angle_gamma   90.00
#
_symmetry.space_group_name_H-M   'P 1'
#
loop_
_entity.id
_entity.type
_entity.pdbx_description
1 polymer ?
#
loop_
_entity_poly.entity_id
_entity_poly.type
_entity_poly.pdbx_seq_one_letter_code
_entity_poly.pdbx_strand_id
1 'polypeptide(L)'
;MAWRPTHLVQAGEIDNTQLGWTMGWLQLDGINEPLRLKLAGNCHPDLAGWKFRIQRIAPDIDQDIDGEDQLDYSIMGLDQSGQVGDITADQRVKHFDLPNKEVARRLMSGEKLPFTWRNCLYLEWYSNHIGRVVIQSTELEVVRMGERAFELTEEQWVEQHQQNRREIEFFMTQLGDALENAAPDEDDE
;
A
#
# COMPACT_ATOMS: atom_id res chain seq x y z
N MET A 1 -1.97 -6.63 -11.84
CA MET A 1 -2.59 -6.95 -10.53
C MET A 1 -1.76 -6.32 -9.42
N ALA A 2 -2.32 -6.11 -8.23
CA ALA A 2 -1.59 -5.60 -7.06
C ALA A 2 -2.07 -6.37 -5.82
N TRP A 3 -1.16 -6.77 -4.95
CA TRP A 3 -1.49 -7.42 -3.68
C TRP A 3 -2.02 -6.38 -2.68
N ARG A 4 -3.17 -6.64 -2.05
CA ARG A 4 -3.83 -5.70 -1.15
C ARG A 4 -4.09 -6.28 0.25
N PRO A 5 -3.05 -6.47 1.07
CA PRO A 5 -3.18 -7.08 2.39
C PRO A 5 -3.75 -6.14 3.47
N THR A 6 -4.44 -5.04 3.09
CA THR A 6 -4.96 -4.03 4.03
C THR A 6 -5.67 -4.65 5.23
N HIS A 7 -6.60 -5.58 4.96
CA HIS A 7 -7.41 -6.24 5.99
C HIS A 7 -6.60 -7.07 6.98
N LEU A 8 -5.41 -7.52 6.59
CA LEU A 8 -4.52 -8.30 7.45
C LEU A 8 -3.68 -7.42 8.37
N VAL A 9 -3.38 -6.17 8.01
CA VAL A 9 -2.47 -5.32 8.79
C VAL A 9 -3.05 -5.01 10.17
N GLN A 10 -2.36 -5.41 11.23
CA GLN A 10 -2.76 -5.15 12.62
C GLN A 10 -1.91 -4.04 13.26
N ALA A 11 -0.61 -4.04 12.97
CA ALA A 11 0.33 -3.07 13.52
C ALA A 11 1.57 -2.97 12.63
N GLY A 12 2.42 -2.00 12.88
CA GLY A 12 3.70 -1.88 12.20
C GLY A 12 4.58 -0.77 12.75
N GLU A 13 5.82 -0.75 12.32
CA GLU A 13 6.74 0.36 12.55
C GLU A 13 7.54 0.60 11.28
N ILE A 14 7.53 1.83 10.79
CA ILE A 14 8.26 2.25 9.60
C ILE A 14 9.22 3.37 9.99
N ASP A 15 10.42 3.31 9.43
CA ASP A 15 11.51 4.23 9.64
C ASP A 15 11.95 4.79 8.28
N ASN A 16 11.65 6.07 8.06
CA ASN A 16 12.19 6.85 6.95
C ASN A 16 13.05 8.01 7.49
N THR A 17 13.81 7.78 8.57
CA THR A 17 14.76 8.76 9.12
C THR A 17 16.05 8.85 8.32
N GLN A 18 16.38 7.81 7.53
CA GLN A 18 17.50 7.82 6.60
C GLN A 18 17.03 8.23 5.20
N LEU A 19 17.60 9.30 4.67
CA LEU A 19 17.27 9.79 3.33
C LEU A 19 17.53 8.69 2.28
N GLY A 20 16.52 8.46 1.44
CA GLY A 20 16.54 7.47 0.35
C GLY A 20 16.22 6.04 0.78
N TRP A 21 15.88 5.81 2.05
CA TRP A 21 15.54 4.48 2.56
C TRP A 21 14.31 4.51 3.44
N THR A 22 13.41 3.56 3.20
CA THR A 22 12.25 3.30 4.06
C THR A 22 12.29 1.86 4.52
N MET A 23 12.46 1.65 5.81
CA MET A 23 12.63 0.32 6.40
C MET A 23 11.64 0.10 7.53
N GLY A 24 11.27 -1.14 7.82
CA GLY A 24 10.34 -1.38 8.91
C GLY A 24 9.74 -2.76 8.91
N TRP A 25 8.60 -2.89 9.58
CA TRP A 25 7.85 -4.12 9.62
C TRP A 25 6.34 -3.87 9.76
N LEU A 26 5.55 -4.84 9.29
CA LEU A 26 4.11 -4.90 9.45
C LEU A 26 3.73 -6.26 10.05
N GLN A 27 2.91 -6.24 11.09
CA GLN A 27 2.27 -7.44 11.64
C GLN A 27 0.98 -7.69 10.87
N LEU A 28 0.89 -8.87 10.25
CA LEU A 28 -0.28 -9.32 9.52
C LEU A 28 -1.05 -10.37 10.36
N ASP A 29 -2.36 -10.30 10.33
CA ASP A 29 -3.24 -11.28 10.96
C ASP A 29 -3.08 -12.65 10.27
N GLY A 30 -3.08 -13.71 11.06
CA GLY A 30 -2.82 -15.07 10.57
C GLY A 30 -1.35 -15.38 10.21
N ILE A 31 -0.43 -14.42 10.30
CA ILE A 31 1.00 -14.63 10.01
C ILE A 31 1.82 -14.42 11.29
N ASN A 32 2.52 -15.46 11.74
CA ASN A 32 3.24 -15.44 13.02
C ASN A 32 4.46 -14.51 13.02
N GLU A 33 5.11 -14.36 11.88
CA GLU A 33 6.30 -13.53 11.72
C GLU A 33 5.95 -12.24 10.96
N PRO A 34 6.53 -11.09 11.35
CA PRO A 34 6.19 -9.82 10.72
C PRO A 34 6.78 -9.72 9.32
N LEU A 35 6.03 -9.08 8.42
CA LEU A 35 6.51 -8.69 7.10
C LEU A 35 7.53 -7.57 7.25
N ARG A 36 8.80 -7.82 6.96
CA ARG A 36 9.89 -6.83 7.01
C ARG A 36 10.00 -6.10 5.69
N LEU A 37 10.21 -4.81 5.76
CA LEU A 37 10.35 -3.93 4.61
C LEU A 37 11.76 -3.35 4.57
N LYS A 38 12.39 -3.42 3.40
CA LYS A 38 13.62 -2.70 3.06
C LYS A 38 13.48 -2.10 1.67
N LEU A 39 13.02 -0.86 1.63
CA LEU A 39 12.63 -0.19 0.41
C LEU A 39 13.57 0.99 0.12
N ALA A 40 13.97 1.14 -1.14
CA ALA A 40 14.67 2.33 -1.61
C ALA A 40 13.66 3.43 -1.94
N GLY A 41 13.95 4.67 -1.51
CA GLY A 41 13.07 5.83 -1.66
C GLY A 41 12.51 6.36 -0.33
N ASN A 42 11.86 7.51 -0.41
CA ASN A 42 11.32 8.26 0.72
C ASN A 42 9.79 8.28 0.72
N CYS A 43 9.22 8.46 1.92
CA CYS A 43 7.81 8.76 2.08
C CYS A 43 7.45 10.16 1.55
N HIS A 44 6.15 10.45 1.48
CA HIS A 44 5.64 11.79 1.20
C HIS A 44 6.06 12.78 2.30
N PRO A 45 6.01 14.10 2.04
CA PRO A 45 6.50 15.13 2.97
C PRO A 45 5.90 15.08 4.38
N ASP A 46 4.74 14.45 4.58
CA ASP A 46 4.11 14.30 5.90
C ASP A 46 4.76 13.21 6.78
N LEU A 47 5.44 12.23 6.17
CA LEU A 47 6.12 11.12 6.83
C LEU A 47 7.64 11.10 6.57
N ALA A 48 8.12 11.84 5.58
CA ALA A 48 9.54 11.91 5.26
C ALA A 48 10.37 12.40 6.44
N GLY A 49 11.44 11.68 6.77
CA GLY A 49 12.29 11.95 7.91
C GLY A 49 11.74 11.45 9.25
N TRP A 50 10.56 10.82 9.27
CA TRP A 50 9.98 10.28 10.49
C TRP A 50 10.21 8.79 10.63
N LYS A 51 10.34 8.37 11.88
CA LYS A 51 9.97 7.03 12.32
C LYS A 51 8.55 7.08 12.84
N PHE A 52 7.71 6.11 12.50
CA PHE A 52 6.30 6.10 12.90
C PHE A 52 5.77 4.69 13.14
N ARG A 53 4.81 4.59 14.05
CA ARG A 53 4.07 3.37 14.37
C ARG A 53 2.73 3.38 13.67
N ILE A 54 2.32 2.21 13.20
CA ILE A 54 1.00 1.94 12.63
C ILE A 54 0.25 1.06 13.62
N GLN A 55 -1.01 1.37 13.89
CA GLN A 55 -1.88 0.54 14.72
C GLN A 55 -3.28 0.51 14.14
N ARG A 56 -3.85 -0.69 14.00
CA ARG A 56 -5.27 -0.85 13.68
C ARG A 56 -6.12 -0.44 14.89
N ILE A 57 -7.04 0.49 14.68
CA ILE A 57 -7.94 1.02 15.72
C ILE A 57 -9.36 0.45 15.64
N ALA A 58 -9.75 -0.06 14.46
CA ALA A 58 -11.02 -0.73 14.24
C ALA A 58 -10.87 -1.85 13.20
N PRO A 59 -11.71 -2.90 13.26
CA PRO A 59 -11.79 -3.87 12.17
C PRO A 59 -12.24 -3.17 10.88
N ASP A 60 -11.74 -3.63 9.74
CA ASP A 60 -12.26 -3.14 8.46
C ASP A 60 -13.73 -3.56 8.33
N ILE A 61 -14.60 -2.61 8.00
CA ILE A 61 -16.02 -2.84 7.77
C ILE A 61 -16.15 -3.48 6.38
N ASP A 62 -15.94 -4.79 6.30
CA ASP A 62 -16.06 -5.67 5.12
C ASP A 62 -15.84 -4.94 3.77
N GLN A 63 -14.58 -4.89 3.33
CA GLN A 63 -14.32 -4.83 1.91
C GLN A 63 -14.47 -6.26 1.41
N ASP A 64 -15.56 -6.53 0.70
CA ASP A 64 -15.75 -7.81 0.05
C ASP A 64 -14.45 -8.28 -0.60
N ILE A 65 -13.92 -9.38 -0.08
CA ILE A 65 -12.86 -10.17 -0.71
C ILE A 65 -13.52 -10.88 -1.90
N ASP A 66 -13.96 -10.10 -2.89
CA ASP A 66 -14.42 -10.63 -4.16
C ASP A 66 -13.19 -11.12 -4.92
N GLY A 67 -12.81 -12.37 -4.68
CA GLY A 67 -12.00 -13.16 -5.61
C GLY A 67 -10.48 -13.00 -5.55
N GLU A 68 -9.89 -12.56 -4.43
CA GLU A 68 -8.50 -12.94 -4.18
C GLU A 68 -8.51 -14.34 -3.57
N ASP A 69 -8.18 -15.32 -4.41
CA ASP A 69 -7.71 -16.64 -4.00
C ASP A 69 -6.89 -16.51 -2.72
N GLN A 70 -7.02 -17.47 -1.81
CA GLN A 70 -6.09 -17.64 -0.70
C GLN A 70 -4.67 -17.75 -1.29
N LEU A 71 -4.03 -16.62 -1.56
CA LEU A 71 -2.63 -16.61 -1.92
C LEU A 71 -1.96 -17.22 -0.71
N ASP A 72 -1.27 -18.33 -0.94
CA ASP A 72 -0.45 -18.93 0.09
C ASP A 72 0.62 -17.90 0.46
N TYR A 73 0.38 -17.20 1.57
CA TYR A 73 1.26 -16.16 2.09
C TYR A 73 2.66 -16.72 2.41
N SER A 74 2.80 -18.06 2.51
CA SER A 74 4.07 -18.75 2.67
C SER A 74 5.00 -18.59 1.45
N ILE A 75 4.45 -18.35 0.25
CA ILE A 75 5.25 -18.20 -0.98
C ILE A 75 5.82 -16.78 -1.12
N MET A 76 5.28 -15.78 -0.41
CA MET A 76 5.59 -14.36 -0.64
C MET A 76 6.91 -13.88 -0.05
N GLY A 77 7.51 -14.66 0.87
CA GLY A 77 8.68 -14.26 1.63
C GLY A 77 8.38 -13.10 2.58
N LEU A 78 8.70 -13.25 3.85
CA LEU A 78 8.43 -12.21 4.85
C LEU A 78 9.39 -11.02 4.76
N ASP A 79 10.50 -11.16 4.05
CA ASP A 79 11.45 -10.09 3.80
C ASP A 79 11.20 -9.47 2.42
N GLN A 80 10.55 -8.31 2.41
CA GLN A 80 10.25 -7.56 1.19
C GLN A 80 11.34 -6.54 0.91
N SER A 81 11.87 -6.58 -0.31
CA SER A 81 12.77 -5.58 -0.86
C SER A 81 12.18 -4.98 -2.13
N GLY A 82 12.48 -3.72 -2.41
CA GLY A 82 11.89 -3.04 -3.55
C GLY A 82 12.05 -1.53 -3.53
N GLN A 83 11.21 -0.86 -4.31
CA GLN A 83 11.18 0.59 -4.42
C GLN A 83 9.90 1.14 -3.77
N VAL A 84 10.03 2.24 -3.03
CA VAL A 84 8.89 2.99 -2.48
C VAL A 84 8.06 3.54 -3.65
N GLY A 85 6.74 3.32 -3.58
CA GLY A 85 5.76 4.06 -4.37
C GLY A 85 5.28 5.25 -3.55
N ASP A 86 3.97 5.42 -3.40
CA ASP A 86 3.44 6.46 -2.52
C ASP A 86 3.25 5.96 -1.07
N ILE A 87 3.84 6.66 -0.10
CA ILE A 87 3.66 6.40 1.34
C ILE A 87 3.27 7.71 2.04
N THR A 88 2.03 7.81 2.51
CA THR A 88 1.48 9.02 3.16
C THR A 88 0.39 8.67 4.18
N ALA A 89 0.22 9.51 5.19
CA ALA A 89 -0.88 9.47 6.16
C ALA A 89 -1.84 10.68 6.03
N ASP A 90 -1.55 11.63 5.13
CA ASP A 90 -2.32 12.87 4.96
C ASP A 90 -3.37 12.78 3.83
N GLN A 91 -3.52 11.62 3.18
CA GLN A 91 -4.56 11.42 2.17
C GLN A 91 -5.94 11.48 2.81
N ARG A 92 -6.80 12.42 2.36
CA ARG A 92 -8.19 12.50 2.82
C ARG A 92 -9.12 11.75 1.89
N VAL A 93 -9.86 10.79 2.44
CA VAL A 93 -10.84 9.98 1.70
C VAL A 93 -12.23 10.12 2.29
N LYS A 94 -13.25 9.84 1.48
CA LYS A 94 -14.62 9.71 1.97
C LYS A 94 -14.75 8.36 2.67
N HIS A 95 -14.95 8.39 3.98
CA HIS A 95 -15.21 7.22 4.79
C HIS A 95 -16.74 7.06 4.97
N PHE A 96 -17.21 5.85 4.73
CA PHE A 96 -18.59 5.44 4.92
C PHE A 96 -18.63 4.39 6.03
N ASP A 97 -19.54 4.53 6.99
CA ASP A 97 -19.72 3.55 8.08
C ASP A 97 -20.51 2.31 7.62
N LEU A 98 -20.43 1.96 6.33
CA LEU A 98 -21.15 0.87 5.67
C LEU A 98 -20.18 0.03 4.81
N PRO A 99 -20.43 -1.27 4.64
CA PRO A 99 -19.64 -2.12 3.76
C PRO A 99 -19.58 -1.59 2.31
N ASN A 100 -18.45 -1.81 1.64
CA ASN A 100 -18.18 -1.22 0.32
C ASN A 100 -19.21 -1.62 -0.75
N LYS A 101 -19.69 -2.87 -0.81
CA LYS A 101 -20.76 -3.27 -1.74
C LYS A 101 -22.06 -2.51 -1.51
N GLU A 102 -22.41 -2.26 -0.26
CA GLU A 102 -23.63 -1.52 0.07
C GLU A 102 -23.50 -0.06 -0.36
N VAL A 103 -22.34 0.54 -0.09
CA VAL A 103 -22.00 1.89 -0.57
C VAL A 103 -22.09 1.96 -2.09
N ALA A 104 -21.42 1.04 -2.80
CA ALA A 104 -21.42 0.98 -4.25
C ALA A 104 -22.83 0.84 -4.82
N ARG A 105 -23.64 -0.10 -4.28
CA ARG A 105 -25.02 -0.33 -4.71
C ARG A 105 -25.87 0.92 -4.58
N ARG A 106 -25.80 1.61 -3.44
CA ARG A 106 -26.61 2.80 -3.16
C ARG A 106 -26.17 4.01 -3.97
N LEU A 107 -24.87 4.22 -4.12
CA LEU A 107 -24.34 5.28 -5.00
C LEU A 107 -24.73 5.03 -6.46
N MET A 108 -24.69 3.78 -6.94
CA MET A 108 -25.15 3.41 -8.29
C MET A 108 -26.65 3.66 -8.47
N SER A 109 -27.46 3.51 -7.42
CA SER A 109 -28.88 3.90 -7.44
C SER A 109 -29.13 5.42 -7.30
N GLY A 110 -28.07 6.23 -7.24
CA GLY A 110 -28.16 7.69 -7.13
C GLY A 110 -28.47 8.20 -5.71
N GLU A 111 -28.41 7.34 -4.70
CA GLU A 111 -28.61 7.73 -3.30
C GLU A 111 -27.42 8.57 -2.80
N LYS A 112 -27.69 9.60 -1.99
CA LYS A 112 -26.65 10.36 -1.31
C LYS A 112 -26.41 9.77 0.07
N LEU A 113 -25.31 9.04 0.20
CA LEU A 113 -24.90 8.49 1.48
C LEU A 113 -24.20 9.53 2.36
N PRO A 114 -24.46 9.53 3.68
CA PRO A 114 -23.65 10.29 4.63
C PRO A 114 -22.23 9.73 4.62
N PHE A 115 -21.24 10.62 4.70
CA PHE A 115 -19.83 10.26 4.77
C PHE A 115 -19.11 11.22 5.71
N THR A 116 -17.98 10.75 6.24
CA THR A 116 -17.02 11.59 6.96
C THR A 116 -15.72 11.66 6.18
N TRP A 117 -15.05 12.81 6.21
CA TRP A 117 -13.70 12.91 5.67
C TRP A 117 -12.72 12.45 6.74
N ARG A 118 -11.98 11.39 6.46
CA ARG A 118 -10.94 10.87 7.37
C ARG A 118 -9.58 10.86 6.68
N ASN A 119 -8.54 10.98 7.47
CA ASN A 119 -7.18 10.70 7.01
C ASN A 119 -7.06 9.20 6.77
N CYS A 120 -6.27 8.85 5.77
CA CYS A 120 -6.06 7.50 5.32
C CYS A 120 -4.56 7.26 5.27
N LEU A 121 -4.12 6.18 5.91
CA LEU A 121 -2.80 5.65 5.63
C LEU A 121 -2.83 5.00 4.25
N TYR A 122 -1.94 5.45 3.37
CA TYR A 122 -1.67 4.85 2.07
C TYR A 122 -0.21 4.42 2.04
N LEU A 123 0.04 3.12 1.87
CA LEU A 123 1.35 2.55 1.66
C LEU A 123 1.38 1.82 0.32
N GLU A 124 2.33 2.17 -0.51
CA GLU A 124 2.58 1.49 -1.77
C GLU A 124 4.08 1.26 -1.97
N TRP A 125 4.41 0.07 -2.46
CA TRP A 125 5.75 -0.24 -2.92
C TRP A 125 5.70 -1.26 -4.06
N TYR A 126 6.80 -1.29 -4.80
CA TYR A 126 7.06 -2.23 -5.88
C TYR A 126 8.06 -3.26 -5.34
N SER A 127 7.55 -4.42 -4.95
CA SER A 127 8.36 -5.54 -4.49
C SER A 127 9.08 -6.19 -5.67
N ASN A 128 10.36 -6.53 -5.45
CA ASN A 128 11.17 -7.27 -6.42
C ASN A 128 10.65 -8.70 -6.67
N HIS A 129 9.78 -9.23 -5.80
CA HIS A 129 9.33 -10.62 -5.84
C HIS A 129 7.86 -10.79 -6.18
N ILE A 130 7.00 -9.91 -5.64
CA ILE A 130 5.53 -10.04 -5.75
C ILE A 130 4.88 -8.89 -6.53
N GLY A 131 5.69 -7.95 -7.04
CA GLY A 131 5.21 -6.79 -7.78
C GLY A 131 4.61 -5.73 -6.86
N ARG A 132 3.57 -5.04 -7.34
CA ARG A 132 2.97 -3.90 -6.63
C ARG A 132 2.15 -4.36 -5.42
N VAL A 133 2.42 -3.76 -4.27
CA VAL A 133 1.66 -3.95 -3.03
C VAL A 133 1.04 -2.63 -2.62
N VAL A 134 -0.22 -2.67 -2.19
CA VAL A 134 -0.97 -1.48 -1.75
C VAL A 134 -1.72 -1.78 -0.46
N ILE A 135 -1.50 -0.94 0.55
CA ILE A 135 -2.29 -0.90 1.79
C ILE A 135 -2.94 0.46 1.87
N GLN A 136 -4.26 0.48 2.07
CA GLN A 136 -5.02 1.72 2.17
C GLN A 136 -6.15 1.57 3.19
N SER A 137 -6.07 2.27 4.33
CA SER A 137 -7.14 2.23 5.33
C SER A 137 -7.22 3.52 6.16
N THR A 138 -8.45 3.88 6.53
CA THR A 138 -8.75 4.91 7.53
C THR A 138 -8.70 4.40 8.96
N GLU A 139 -8.65 3.07 9.14
CA GLU A 139 -8.64 2.40 10.43
C GLU A 139 -7.21 2.01 10.88
N LEU A 140 -6.20 2.44 10.11
CA LEU A 140 -4.79 2.35 10.47
C LEU A 140 -4.30 3.72 10.93
N GLU A 141 -4.17 3.89 12.24
CA GLU A 141 -3.66 5.12 12.84
C GLU A 141 -2.14 5.17 12.74
N VAL A 142 -1.60 6.37 12.48
CA VAL A 142 -0.17 6.63 12.40
C VAL A 142 0.28 7.55 13.54
N VAL A 143 1.24 7.08 14.33
CA VAL A 143 1.84 7.84 15.42
C VAL A 143 3.33 8.07 15.11
N ARG A 144 3.71 9.33 14.89
CA ARG A 144 5.11 9.73 14.67
C ARG A 144 5.90 9.59 15.98
N MET A 145 7.10 9.05 15.87
CA MET A 145 7.96 8.70 16.98
C MET A 145 9.23 9.54 16.93
N GLY A 146 9.64 10.10 18.08
CA GLY A 146 10.90 10.83 18.20
C GLY A 146 10.91 12.18 17.51
N GLU A 147 12.03 12.51 16.87
CA GLU A 147 12.23 13.76 16.13
C GLU A 147 12.36 13.48 14.63
N ARG A 148 12.01 14.48 13.83
CA ARG A 148 12.15 14.41 12.38
C ARG A 148 13.62 14.55 11.99
N ALA A 149 14.16 13.57 11.27
CA ALA A 149 15.57 13.55 10.87
C ALA A 149 15.88 14.45 9.66
N PHE A 150 14.93 14.61 8.74
CA PHE A 150 15.07 15.49 7.57
C PHE A 150 13.71 15.93 7.04
N GLU A 151 13.71 16.98 6.22
CA GLU A 151 12.57 17.38 5.41
C GLU A 151 12.98 17.31 3.95
N LEU A 152 12.07 16.85 3.08
CA LEU A 152 12.31 16.88 1.64
C LEU A 152 12.18 18.31 1.12
N THR A 153 13.10 18.72 0.25
CA THR A 153 12.89 19.91 -0.57
C THR A 153 11.82 19.63 -1.63
N GLU A 154 11.24 20.69 -2.20
CA GLU A 154 10.27 20.55 -3.30
C GLU A 154 10.87 19.80 -4.49
N GLU A 155 12.14 20.05 -4.81
CA GLU A 155 12.88 19.35 -5.87
C GLU A 155 13.03 17.86 -5.57
N GLN A 156 13.47 17.49 -4.36
CA GLN A 156 13.58 16.09 -3.94
C GLN A 156 12.24 15.37 -3.94
N TRP A 157 11.16 16.07 -3.57
CA TRP A 157 9.82 15.53 -3.62
C TRP A 157 9.35 15.28 -5.05
N VAL A 158 9.59 16.23 -5.95
CA VAL A 158 9.28 16.08 -7.38
C VAL A 158 10.08 14.92 -8.00
N GLU A 159 11.37 14.81 -7.68
CA GLU A 159 12.21 13.70 -8.13
C GLU A 159 11.71 12.35 -7.63
N GLN A 160 11.39 12.23 -6.33
CA GLN A 160 10.82 11.02 -5.76
C GLN A 160 9.51 10.64 -6.46
N HIS A 161 8.62 11.60 -6.66
CA HIS A 161 7.35 11.35 -7.34
C HIS A 161 7.54 10.92 -8.80
N GLN A 162 8.52 11.51 -9.51
CA GLN A 162 8.87 11.06 -10.87
C GLN A 162 9.46 9.65 -10.87
N GLN A 163 10.29 9.29 -9.89
CA GLN A 163 10.83 7.94 -9.76
C GLN A 163 9.70 6.93 -9.54
N ASN A 164 8.78 7.20 -8.61
CA ASN A 164 7.62 6.35 -8.34
C ASN A 164 6.79 6.09 -9.61
N ARG A 165 6.60 7.12 -10.44
CA ARG A 165 5.88 7.00 -11.72
C ARG A 165 6.62 6.10 -12.73
N ARG A 166 7.94 6.18 -12.81
CA ARG A 166 8.74 5.31 -13.68
C ARG A 166 8.65 3.85 -13.26
N GLU A 167 8.59 3.57 -11.95
CA GLU A 167 8.42 2.19 -11.46
C GLU A 167 7.06 1.61 -11.85
N ILE A 168 5.99 2.41 -11.81
CA ILE A 168 4.69 2.00 -12.35
C ILE A 168 4.79 1.65 -13.82
N GLU A 169 5.40 2.51 -14.63
CA GLU A 169 5.55 2.30 -16.08
C GLU A 169 6.36 1.03 -16.39
N PHE A 170 7.45 0.82 -15.65
CA PHE A 170 8.27 -0.38 -15.76
C PHE A 170 7.49 -1.65 -15.37
N PHE A 171 6.79 -1.62 -14.24
CA PHE A 171 5.93 -2.72 -13.80
C PHE A 171 4.82 -3.04 -14.81
N MET A 172 4.17 -2.02 -15.38
CA MET A 172 3.12 -2.23 -16.38
C MET A 172 3.67 -2.81 -17.68
N THR A 173 4.88 -2.41 -18.10
CA THR A 173 5.57 -3.02 -19.25
C THR A 173 5.89 -4.49 -18.99
N GLN A 174 6.52 -4.82 -17.85
CA GLN A 174 6.82 -6.21 -17.50
C GLN A 174 5.57 -7.10 -17.42
N LEU A 175 4.48 -6.55 -16.89
CA LEU A 175 3.20 -7.25 -16.84
C LEU A 175 2.63 -7.49 -18.24
N GLY A 176 2.74 -6.50 -19.14
CA GLY A 176 2.34 -6.63 -20.54
C GLY A 176 3.12 -7.74 -21.25
N ASP A 177 4.44 -7.73 -21.12
CA ASP A 177 5.32 -8.76 -21.70
C ASP A 177 5.00 -10.16 -21.14
N ALA A 178 4.76 -10.26 -19.83
CA ALA A 178 4.42 -11.55 -19.19
C ALA A 178 3.06 -12.09 -19.66
N LEU A 179 2.07 -11.22 -19.90
CA LEU A 179 0.77 -11.61 -20.42
C LEU A 179 0.83 -11.99 -21.91
N GLU A 180 1.63 -11.28 -22.71
CA GLU A 180 1.83 -11.58 -24.13
C GLU A 180 2.55 -12.93 -24.32
N ASN A 181 3.56 -13.23 -23.48
CA ASN A 181 4.26 -14.51 -23.49
C ASN A 181 3.48 -15.67 -22.82
N ALA A 182 2.39 -15.38 -22.10
CA ALA A 182 1.52 -16.37 -21.48
C ALA A 182 0.24 -16.65 -22.27
N ALA A 183 0.00 -15.94 -23.38
CA ALA A 183 -1.04 -16.31 -24.32
C ALA A 183 -0.69 -17.71 -24.89
N PRO A 184 -1.59 -18.70 -24.80
CA PRO A 184 -1.33 -19.99 -25.45
C PRO A 184 -1.25 -19.76 -26.95
N ASP A 185 -0.34 -20.46 -27.62
CA ASP A 185 -0.39 -20.64 -29.06
C ASP A 185 -1.77 -21.23 -29.42
N GLU A 186 -2.76 -20.37 -29.71
CA GLU A 186 -3.91 -20.77 -30.51
C GLU A 186 -3.39 -20.98 -31.92
N ASP A 187 -2.95 -22.20 -32.21
CA ASP A 187 -3.18 -22.93 -33.45
C ASP A 187 -2.28 -24.18 -33.49
N ASP A 188 -2.86 -25.34 -33.21
CA ASP A 188 -2.43 -26.62 -33.78
C ASP A 188 -3.65 -27.58 -33.79
N GLU A 189 -4.54 -27.39 -34.77
CA GLU A 189 -5.07 -28.40 -35.74
C GLU A 189 -6.36 -27.93 -36.46
#